data_AF-A0A1T5M1K2-F1
#
_entry.id   AF-A0A1T5M1K2-F1
#
_cell.length_a   1.000
_cell.length_b   1.000
_cell.length_c   1.000
_cell.angle_alpha   90.00
_cell.angle_beta   90.00
_cell.angle_gamma   90.00
#
_symmetry.space_group_name_H-M   'P 1'
#
loop_
_entity.id
_entity.type
_entity.pdbx_description
1 polymer ?
#
loop_
_entity_poly.entity_id
_entity_poly.type
_entity_poly.pdbx_seq_one_letter_code
_entity_poly.pdbx_strand_id
1 'polypeptide(L)'
;MKNSANTIKKFWRWIIGYEDTLIETICEAFTIITVINSYMMISGLDKPKIGRFTYIHLLIRLTIISTVCVIWDYEDAFQSIKKYITKMKNIKGIAKINIKKIYKNVLENKYNSICVIYTFIIVSICLVMALGPYVPKGGVKLYFNLILLFAFISITILFLYILEKIKTLFHKNPRL
;
A
#
# COMPACT_ATOMS: atom_id res chain seq x y z
N MET A 1 -30.61 -1.98 14.94
CA MET A 1 -29.65 -1.95 13.80
C MET A 1 -28.30 -1.26 14.08
N LYS A 2 -28.12 -0.46 15.15
CA LYS A 2 -26.83 0.19 15.49
C LYS A 2 -25.68 -0.74 15.92
N ASN A 3 -25.96 -1.99 16.34
CA ASN A 3 -24.93 -2.90 16.85
C ASN A 3 -24.10 -3.61 15.77
N SER A 4 -24.67 -3.95 14.62
CA SER A 4 -23.97 -4.74 13.59
C SER A 4 -22.80 -3.97 12.94
N ALA A 5 -23.00 -2.69 12.64
CA ALA A 5 -21.95 -1.84 12.05
C ALA A 5 -20.74 -1.66 13.00
N ASN A 6 -20.99 -1.55 14.32
CA ASN A 6 -19.92 -1.45 15.32
C ASN A 6 -19.17 -2.77 15.52
N THR A 7 -19.85 -3.91 15.41
CA THR A 7 -19.19 -5.22 15.49
C THR A 7 -18.33 -5.49 14.27
N ILE A 8 -18.81 -5.14 13.06
CA ILE A 8 -18.03 -5.25 11.82
C ILE A 8 -16.83 -4.29 11.86
N LYS A 9 -17.03 -3.05 12.32
CA LYS A 9 -15.94 -2.08 12.50
C LYS A 9 -14.90 -2.56 13.52
N LYS A 10 -15.32 -3.18 14.64
CA LYS A 10 -14.41 -3.78 15.63
C LYS A 10 -13.68 -5.01 15.09
N PHE A 11 -14.37 -5.88 14.34
CA PHE A 11 -13.77 -7.07 13.73
C PHE A 11 -12.73 -6.70 12.68
N TRP A 12 -13.03 -5.70 11.83
CA TRP A 12 -12.06 -5.13 10.89
C TRP A 12 -10.90 -4.44 11.60
N ARG A 13 -11.15 -3.64 12.65
CA ARG A 13 -10.09 -3.03 13.48
C ARG A 13 -9.20 -4.07 14.16
N TRP A 14 -9.77 -5.23 14.52
CA TRP A 14 -9.04 -6.34 15.16
C TRP A 14 -8.21 -7.16 14.16
N ILE A 15 -8.74 -7.39 12.94
CA ILE A 15 -7.98 -8.05 11.86
C ILE A 15 -6.81 -7.17 11.39
N ILE A 16 -7.03 -5.86 11.29
CA ILE A 16 -6.06 -4.91 10.70
C ILE A 16 -4.96 -4.50 11.71
N GLY A 17 -5.22 -4.49 13.02
CA GLY A 17 -4.25 -4.03 14.02
C GLY A 17 -4.03 -2.52 13.96
N TYR A 18 -4.62 -1.77 14.91
CA TYR A 18 -4.71 -0.32 14.81
C TYR A 18 -3.61 0.44 15.55
N GLU A 19 -2.73 1.11 14.79
CA GLU A 19 -2.16 2.44 15.12
C GLU A 19 -2.03 3.39 13.89
N ASP A 20 -2.51 2.99 12.70
CA ASP A 20 -2.04 3.58 11.46
C ASP A 20 -3.05 4.48 10.72
N THR A 21 -2.52 5.38 9.89
CA THR A 21 -3.26 6.47 9.23
C THR A 21 -4.25 5.94 8.18
N LEU A 22 -5.31 6.71 7.86
CA LEU A 22 -6.30 6.34 6.83
C LEU A 22 -5.68 5.93 5.47
N ILE A 23 -4.53 6.51 5.14
CA ILE A 23 -3.76 6.18 3.93
C ILE A 23 -3.29 4.72 3.97
N GLU A 24 -2.85 4.23 5.12
CA GLU A 24 -2.33 2.88 5.29
C GLU A 24 -3.46 1.85 5.16
N THR A 25 -4.64 2.12 5.73
CA THR A 25 -5.84 1.28 5.56
C THR A 25 -6.26 1.19 4.09
N ILE A 26 -6.23 2.31 3.35
CA ILE A 26 -6.54 2.30 1.91
C ILE A 26 -5.51 1.48 1.13
N CYS A 27 -4.22 1.68 1.42
CA CYS A 27 -3.14 0.95 0.76
C CYS A 27 -3.22 -0.55 1.03
N GLU A 28 -3.50 -0.94 2.27
CA GLU A 28 -3.69 -2.34 2.66
C GLU A 28 -4.87 -2.98 1.93
N ALA A 29 -6.06 -2.36 2.02
CA ALA A 29 -7.26 -2.87 1.37
C ALA A 29 -7.07 -2.98 -0.15
N PHE A 30 -6.45 -1.96 -0.77
CA PHE A 30 -6.11 -2.00 -2.19
C PHE A 30 -5.12 -3.11 -2.53
N THR A 31 -4.10 -3.31 -1.70
CA THR A 31 -3.09 -4.37 -1.89
C THR A 31 -3.73 -5.74 -1.82
N ILE A 32 -4.50 -6.04 -0.77
CA ILE A 32 -5.19 -7.32 -0.58
C ILE A 32 -6.11 -7.61 -1.77
N ILE A 33 -6.98 -6.65 -2.13
CA ILE A 33 -7.92 -6.81 -3.24
C ILE A 33 -7.15 -6.99 -4.55
N THR A 34 -6.06 -6.27 -4.77
CA THR A 34 -5.27 -6.35 -6.01
C THR A 34 -4.55 -7.69 -6.14
N VAL A 35 -3.97 -8.21 -5.06
CA VAL A 35 -3.30 -9.51 -5.05
C VAL A 35 -4.31 -10.63 -5.30
N ILE A 36 -5.47 -10.63 -4.61
CA ILE A 36 -6.53 -11.63 -4.81
C ILE A 36 -7.05 -11.60 -6.24
N ASN A 37 -7.37 -10.41 -6.76
CA ASN A 37 -7.86 -10.29 -8.14
C ASN A 37 -6.81 -10.72 -9.17
N SER A 38 -5.53 -10.40 -8.93
CA SER A 38 -4.45 -10.83 -9.82
C SER A 38 -4.34 -12.35 -9.82
N TYR A 39 -4.44 -13.00 -8.66
CA TYR A 39 -4.43 -14.45 -8.53
C TYR A 39 -5.63 -15.09 -9.24
N MET A 40 -6.84 -14.55 -9.08
CA MET A 40 -8.04 -15.03 -9.78
C MET A 40 -7.91 -14.95 -11.30
N MET A 41 -7.33 -13.86 -11.82
CA MET A 41 -7.13 -13.70 -13.26
C MET A 41 -6.02 -14.59 -13.83
N ILE A 42 -5.02 -14.96 -13.03
CA ILE A 42 -3.96 -15.91 -13.43
C ILE A 42 -4.47 -17.35 -13.39
N SER A 43 -5.26 -17.70 -12.38
CA SER A 43 -5.85 -19.05 -12.22
C SER A 43 -7.04 -19.31 -13.16
N GLY A 44 -7.50 -18.30 -13.90
CA GLY A 44 -8.61 -18.41 -14.84
C GLY A 44 -10.00 -18.31 -14.19
N LEU A 45 -10.08 -17.96 -12.90
CA LEU A 45 -11.33 -17.72 -12.19
C LEU A 45 -12.00 -16.39 -12.60
N ASP A 46 -11.23 -15.44 -13.14
CA ASP A 46 -11.74 -14.18 -13.71
C ASP A 46 -11.06 -13.85 -15.04
N LYS A 47 -11.74 -13.11 -15.92
CA LYS A 47 -11.22 -12.72 -17.24
C LYS A 47 -10.28 -11.51 -17.11
N PRO A 48 -9.00 -11.63 -17.55
CA PRO A 48 -8.04 -10.55 -17.47
C PRO A 48 -8.49 -9.37 -18.34
N LYS A 49 -8.39 -8.15 -17.80
CA LYS A 49 -8.64 -6.95 -18.58
C LYS A 49 -7.47 -6.69 -19.53
N ILE A 50 -7.76 -6.12 -20.69
CA ILE A 50 -6.78 -5.90 -21.78
C ILE A 50 -6.68 -4.40 -22.09
N GLY A 51 -5.52 -3.97 -22.57
CA GLY A 51 -5.33 -2.61 -23.05
C GLY A 51 -5.23 -1.56 -21.96
N ARG A 52 -5.53 -0.30 -22.32
CA ARG A 52 -5.60 0.84 -21.38
C ARG A 52 -6.67 0.66 -20.31
N PHE A 53 -7.74 -0.07 -20.62
CA PHE A 53 -8.85 -0.31 -19.70
C PHE A 53 -8.39 -0.96 -18.41
N THR A 54 -7.36 -1.82 -18.44
CA THR A 54 -6.83 -2.47 -17.24
C THR A 54 -6.29 -1.49 -16.20
N TYR A 55 -5.53 -0.49 -16.66
CA TYR A 55 -4.89 0.51 -15.80
C TYR A 55 -5.92 1.48 -15.23
N ILE A 56 -6.87 1.90 -16.07
CA ILE A 56 -8.00 2.73 -15.63
C ILE A 56 -8.85 1.96 -14.60
N HIS A 57 -9.12 0.68 -14.84
CA HIS A 57 -9.87 -0.16 -13.90
C HIS A 57 -9.17 -0.31 -12.54
N LEU A 58 -7.83 -0.42 -12.53
CA LEU A 58 -7.06 -0.42 -11.28
C LEU A 58 -7.15 0.93 -10.53
N LEU A 59 -7.09 2.06 -11.23
CA LEU A 59 -7.26 3.39 -10.64
C LEU A 59 -8.68 3.62 -10.11
N ILE A 60 -9.70 3.17 -10.84
CA ILE A 60 -11.10 3.21 -10.41
C ILE A 60 -11.28 2.38 -9.14
N ARG A 61 -10.70 1.17 -9.09
CA ARG A 61 -10.75 0.32 -7.90
C ARG A 61 -10.13 1.01 -6.68
N LEU A 62 -8.98 1.64 -6.83
CA LEU A 62 -8.37 2.44 -5.76
C LEU A 62 -9.29 3.58 -5.31
N THR A 63 -9.92 4.26 -6.27
CA THR A 63 -10.86 5.36 -6.00
C THR A 63 -12.08 4.89 -5.21
N ILE A 64 -12.66 3.75 -5.59
CA ILE A 64 -13.79 3.13 -4.88
C ILE A 64 -13.38 2.79 -3.45
N ILE A 65 -12.25 2.10 -3.26
CA ILE A 65 -11.74 1.71 -1.93
C ILE A 65 -11.49 2.95 -1.08
N SER A 66 -10.80 3.95 -1.63
CA SER A 66 -10.54 5.22 -0.94
C SER A 66 -11.84 5.91 -0.51
N THR A 67 -12.83 5.97 -1.39
CA THR A 67 -14.14 6.57 -1.09
C THR A 67 -14.85 5.82 0.02
N VAL A 68 -14.88 4.48 -0.03
CA VAL A 68 -15.49 3.65 1.02
C VAL A 68 -14.79 3.85 2.36
N CYS A 69 -13.45 3.85 2.40
CA CYS A 69 -12.69 4.09 3.62
C CYS A 69 -12.95 5.49 4.20
N VAL A 70 -13.02 6.52 3.36
CA VAL A 70 -13.33 7.89 3.79
C VAL A 70 -14.75 8.00 4.35
N ILE A 71 -15.74 7.34 3.74
CA ILE A 71 -17.12 7.33 4.24
C ILE A 71 -17.20 6.55 5.57
N TRP A 72 -16.48 5.44 5.68
CA TRP A 72 -16.50 4.56 6.85
C TRP A 72 -15.87 5.19 8.09
N ASP A 73 -14.80 5.97 7.92
CA ASP A 73 -14.10 6.66 9.00
C ASP A 73 -13.94 8.17 8.72
N TYR A 74 -15.07 8.84 8.47
CA TYR A 74 -15.07 10.25 8.05
C TYR A 74 -14.41 11.18 9.07
N GLU A 75 -14.55 10.93 10.37
CA GLU A 75 -13.97 11.75 11.44
C GLU A 75 -12.43 11.67 11.42
N ASP A 76 -11.89 10.46 11.35
CA ASP A 76 -10.46 10.20 11.26
C ASP A 76 -9.89 10.65 9.89
N ALA A 77 -10.68 10.57 8.81
CA ALA A 77 -10.33 11.07 7.49
C ALA A 77 -10.13 12.59 7.49
N PHE A 78 -11.11 13.33 8.00
CA PHE A 78 -11.04 14.79 8.08
C PHE A 78 -9.90 15.25 8.98
N GLN A 79 -9.69 14.60 10.13
CA GLN A 79 -8.56 14.91 11.00
C GLN A 79 -7.21 14.62 10.34
N SER A 80 -7.08 13.49 9.64
CA SER A 80 -5.86 13.10 8.92
C SER A 80 -5.54 14.07 7.78
N ILE A 81 -6.55 14.44 6.99
CA ILE A 81 -6.42 15.44 5.91
C ILE A 81 -6.02 16.79 6.49
N LYS A 82 -6.67 17.24 7.56
CA LYS A 82 -6.34 18.51 8.22
C LYS A 82 -4.91 18.52 8.76
N LYS A 83 -4.47 17.42 9.41
CA LYS A 83 -3.07 17.25 9.86
C LYS A 83 -2.10 17.29 8.67
N TYR A 84 -2.43 16.62 7.58
CA TYR A 84 -1.59 16.57 6.38
C TYR A 84 -1.46 17.93 5.69
N ILE A 85 -2.57 18.65 5.49
CA ILE A 85 -2.60 20.02 4.94
C ILE A 85 -1.81 20.97 5.84
N THR A 86 -1.98 20.88 7.16
CA THR A 86 -1.24 21.72 8.12
C THR A 86 0.25 21.42 8.07
N LYS A 87 0.63 20.15 7.95
CA LYS A 87 2.03 19.71 7.81
C LYS A 87 2.62 20.17 6.48
N MET A 88 1.89 20.07 5.37
CA MET A 88 2.29 20.64 4.07
C MET A 88 2.48 22.15 4.13
N LYS A 89 1.55 22.88 4.76
CA LYS A 89 1.64 24.34 4.90
C LYS A 89 2.83 24.79 5.76
N ASN A 90 3.28 23.93 6.69
CA ASN A 90 4.44 24.14 7.53
C ASN A 90 5.76 23.59 6.94
N ILE A 91 5.74 22.91 5.79
CA ILE A 91 6.95 22.53 5.06
C ILE A 91 7.47 23.77 4.31
N LYS A 92 8.00 24.73 5.06
CA LYS A 92 8.83 25.82 4.53
C LYS A 92 10.24 25.27 4.33
N GLY A 93 10.49 24.75 3.13
CA GLY A 93 11.80 24.29 2.69
C GLY A 93 11.89 22.78 2.51
N ILE A 94 12.69 22.37 1.52
CA ILE A 94 13.04 20.98 1.22
C ILE A 94 13.72 20.40 2.46
N ALA A 95 12.92 19.79 3.34
CA ALA A 95 13.41 19.11 4.52
C ALA A 95 14.39 18.05 4.04
N LYS A 96 15.67 18.17 4.45
CA LYS A 96 16.74 17.23 4.14
C LYS A 96 16.21 15.82 4.39
N ILE A 97 15.97 15.06 3.31
CA ILE A 97 15.38 13.73 3.37
C ILE A 97 16.34 12.87 4.19
N ASN A 98 16.01 12.63 5.45
CA ASN A 98 16.85 11.85 6.34
C ASN A 98 16.60 10.37 6.04
N ILE A 99 17.38 9.83 5.11
CA ILE A 99 17.29 8.43 4.64
C ILE A 99 17.34 7.44 5.81
N LYS A 100 18.11 7.74 6.87
CA LYS A 100 18.16 6.91 8.09
C LYS A 100 16.81 6.85 8.82
N LYS A 101 16.06 7.97 8.84
CA LYS A 101 14.74 8.02 9.47
C LYS A 101 13.70 7.26 8.65
N ILE A 102 13.77 7.36 7.32
CA ILE A 102 12.91 6.60 6.41
C ILE A 102 13.18 5.10 6.56
N TYR A 103 14.46 4.71 6.53
CA TYR A 103 14.88 3.32 6.73
C TYR A 103 14.37 2.74 8.05
N LYS A 104 14.55 3.47 9.16
CA LYS A 104 14.06 3.07 10.47
C LYS A 104 12.53 2.90 10.50
N ASN A 105 11.79 3.85 9.94
CA ASN A 105 10.33 3.77 9.87
C ASN A 105 9.85 2.57 9.02
N VAL A 106 10.54 2.26 7.92
CA VAL A 106 10.20 1.11 7.07
C VAL A 106 10.39 -0.21 7.81
N LEU A 107 11.37 -0.29 8.70
CA LEU A 107 11.69 -1.49 9.48
C LEU A 107 10.83 -1.65 10.72
N GLU A 108 10.36 -0.56 11.32
CA GLU A 108 9.38 -0.57 12.39
C GLU A 108 8.02 -1.03 11.86
N ASN A 109 7.51 -0.39 10.79
CA ASN A 109 6.18 -0.68 10.22
C ASN A 109 6.27 -1.44 8.89
N LYS A 110 6.82 -2.66 8.95
CA LYS A 110 7.14 -3.51 7.79
C LYS A 110 5.95 -3.74 6.86
N TYR A 111 4.83 -4.20 7.43
CA TYR A 111 3.65 -4.60 6.65
C TYR A 111 3.02 -3.40 5.92
N ASN A 112 2.82 -2.29 6.63
CA ASN A 112 2.25 -1.09 6.01
C ASN A 112 3.20 -0.48 4.99
N SER A 113 4.51 -0.52 5.24
CA SER A 113 5.51 -0.05 4.29
C SER A 113 5.45 -0.84 2.99
N ILE A 114 5.27 -2.17 3.05
CA ILE A 114 5.04 -2.99 1.85
C ILE A 114 3.80 -2.49 1.10
N CYS A 115 2.67 -2.35 1.78
CA CYS A 115 1.40 -1.95 1.15
C CYS A 115 1.45 -0.54 0.54
N VAL A 116 2.04 0.42 1.24
CA VAL A 116 2.19 1.81 0.78
C VAL A 116 3.13 1.89 -0.43
N ILE A 117 4.29 1.23 -0.38
CA ILE A 117 5.26 1.23 -1.49
C ILE A 117 4.64 0.53 -2.71
N TYR A 118 3.99 -0.62 -2.51
CA TYR A 118 3.31 -1.36 -3.56
C TYR A 118 2.22 -0.53 -4.24
N THR A 119 1.33 0.07 -3.44
CA THR A 119 0.25 0.93 -3.94
C THR A 119 0.81 2.13 -4.70
N PHE A 120 1.84 2.80 -4.15
CA PHE A 120 2.47 3.94 -4.80
C PHE A 120 3.08 3.59 -6.16
N ILE A 121 3.79 2.47 -6.26
CA ILE A 121 4.37 2.00 -7.53
C ILE A 121 3.26 1.68 -8.54
N ILE A 122 2.20 0.98 -8.12
CA ILE A 122 1.08 0.65 -9.01
C ILE A 122 0.40 1.91 -9.53
N VAL A 123 0.09 2.85 -8.65
CA VAL A 123 -0.56 4.11 -9.04
C VAL A 123 0.32 4.85 -10.05
N SER A 124 1.62 4.93 -9.79
CA SER A 124 2.58 5.58 -10.69
C SER A 124 2.60 4.91 -12.06
N ILE A 125 2.69 3.57 -12.11
CA ILE A 125 2.63 2.80 -13.37
C ILE A 125 1.30 3.02 -14.08
N CYS A 126 0.18 2.99 -13.35
CA CYS A 126 -1.15 3.18 -13.93
C CYS A 126 -1.32 4.58 -14.50
N LEU A 127 -0.83 5.62 -13.83
CA LEU A 127 -0.87 6.99 -14.34
C LEU A 127 -0.04 7.14 -15.60
N VAL A 128 1.20 6.64 -15.60
CA VAL A 128 2.08 6.70 -16.78
C VAL A 128 1.49 5.92 -17.95
N MET A 129 0.90 4.75 -17.72
CA MET A 129 0.34 3.90 -18.78
C MET A 129 -1.05 4.33 -19.25
N ALA A 130 -1.82 5.00 -18.41
CA ALA A 130 -3.14 5.55 -18.78
C ALA A 130 -3.03 6.86 -19.56
N LEU A 131 -2.10 7.75 -19.15
CA LEU A 131 -1.90 9.06 -19.77
C LEU A 131 -0.84 9.04 -20.89
N GLY A 132 -0.02 7.99 -20.95
CA GLY A 132 1.08 7.87 -21.90
C GLY A 132 0.63 7.64 -23.35
N PRO A 133 1.48 7.99 -24.33
CA PRO A 133 1.17 7.84 -25.75
C PRO A 133 1.09 6.37 -26.20
N TYR A 134 1.76 5.46 -25.49
CA TYR A 134 1.79 4.04 -25.81
C TYR A 134 0.49 3.33 -25.43
N VAL A 135 0.08 2.34 -26.22
CA VAL A 135 -1.07 1.46 -25.90
C VAL A 135 -0.52 0.22 -25.19
N PRO A 136 -0.65 0.12 -23.86
CA PRO A 136 -0.12 -1.02 -23.12
C PRO A 136 -0.95 -2.28 -23.42
N LYS A 137 -0.29 -3.43 -23.59
CA LYS A 137 -0.96 -4.68 -23.98
C LYS A 137 -1.79 -5.33 -22.85
N GLY A 138 -1.68 -4.89 -21.59
CA GLY A 138 -2.47 -5.42 -20.47
C GLY A 138 -2.40 -6.96 -20.35
N GLY A 139 -3.49 -7.59 -19.89
CA GLY A 139 -3.66 -9.05 -19.90
C GLY A 139 -3.00 -9.79 -18.72
N VAL A 140 -3.00 -11.12 -18.77
CA VAL A 140 -2.50 -12.02 -17.69
C VAL A 140 -1.08 -11.68 -17.25
N LYS A 141 -0.20 -11.32 -18.20
CA LYS A 141 1.20 -10.94 -17.92
C LYS A 141 1.29 -9.75 -16.96
N LEU A 142 0.40 -8.76 -17.07
CA LEU A 142 0.39 -7.62 -16.14
C LEU A 142 0.05 -8.10 -14.72
N TYR A 143 -1.00 -8.90 -14.56
CA TYR A 143 -1.41 -9.41 -13.25
C TYR A 143 -0.36 -10.32 -12.62
N PHE A 144 0.32 -11.13 -13.43
CA PHE A 144 1.47 -11.90 -12.96
C PHE A 144 2.61 -11.00 -12.48
N ASN A 145 2.94 -9.95 -13.24
CA ASN A 145 3.94 -8.96 -12.84
C ASN A 145 3.54 -8.21 -11.57
N LEU A 146 2.24 -7.95 -11.33
CA LEU A 146 1.75 -7.34 -10.09
C LEU A 146 1.99 -8.24 -8.87
N ILE A 147 1.84 -9.56 -9.01
CA ILE A 147 2.16 -10.52 -7.94
C ILE A 147 3.67 -10.58 -7.71
N LEU A 148 4.47 -10.66 -8.79
CA LEU A 148 5.93 -10.66 -8.67
C LEU A 148 6.45 -9.38 -8.02
N LEU A 149 5.88 -8.23 -8.36
CA LEU A 149 6.22 -6.95 -7.73
C LEU A 149 5.92 -6.98 -6.22
N PHE A 150 4.76 -7.51 -5.83
CA PHE A 150 4.41 -7.65 -4.41
C PHE A 150 5.40 -8.56 -3.66
N ALA A 151 5.71 -9.72 -4.25
CA ALA A 151 6.69 -10.65 -3.69
C ALA A 151 8.08 -10.01 -3.58
N PHE A 152 8.51 -9.30 -4.62
CA PHE A 152 9.80 -8.61 -4.65
C PHE A 152 9.93 -7.55 -3.55
N ILE A 153 8.92 -6.70 -3.37
CA ILE A 153 8.92 -5.67 -2.32
C ILE A 153 8.93 -6.34 -0.93
N SER A 154 8.11 -7.36 -0.75
CA SER A 154 8.00 -8.11 0.51
C SER A 154 9.33 -8.77 0.89
N ILE A 155 9.98 -9.46 -0.06
CA ILE A 155 11.28 -10.09 0.14
C ILE A 155 12.34 -9.04 0.45
N THR A 156 12.34 -7.91 -0.26
CA THR A 156 13.32 -6.84 -0.04
C THR A 156 13.22 -6.26 1.36
N ILE A 157 12.01 -5.93 1.83
CA ILE A 157 11.81 -5.39 3.17
C ILE A 157 12.15 -6.43 4.25
N LEU A 158 11.79 -7.69 4.04
CA LEU A 158 12.12 -8.79 4.95
C LEU A 158 13.63 -9.04 5.01
N PHE A 159 14.32 -8.96 3.88
CA PHE A 159 15.78 -9.07 3.81
C PHE A 159 16.47 -7.93 4.54
N LEU A 160 16.05 -6.68 4.33
CA LEU A 160 16.58 -5.52 5.05
C LEU A 160 16.38 -5.65 6.57
N TYR A 161 15.24 -6.20 6.99
CA TYR A 161 14.97 -6.47 8.40
C TYR A 161 15.87 -7.54 8.99
N ILE A 162 16.12 -8.64 8.26
CA ILE A 162 17.06 -9.67 8.71
C ILE A 162 18.47 -9.07 8.87
N LEU A 163 18.93 -8.26 7.92
CA LEU A 163 20.23 -7.60 8.01
C LEU A 163 20.34 -6.67 9.21
N GLU A 164 19.31 -5.86 9.49
CA GLU A 164 19.29 -4.99 10.67
C GLU A 164 19.33 -5.82 11.97
N LYS A 165 18.53 -6.89 12.04
CA LYS A 165 18.50 -7.77 13.21
C LYS A 165 19.86 -8.43 13.44
N ILE A 166 20.52 -8.94 12.39
CA ILE A 166 21.88 -9.49 12.47
C ILE A 166 22.85 -8.43 13.00
N LYS A 167 22.82 -7.21 12.44
CA LYS A 167 23.70 -6.11 12.88
C LYS A 167 23.52 -5.77 14.35
N THR A 168 22.28 -5.73 14.84
CA THR A 168 22.00 -5.47 16.27
C THR A 168 22.50 -6.59 17.18
N LEU A 169 22.44 -7.85 16.75
CA LEU A 169 22.95 -9.00 17.49
C LEU A 169 24.48 -8.99 17.59
N PHE A 170 25.18 -8.72 16.48
CA PHE A 170 26.64 -8.58 16.48
C PHE A 170 27.12 -7.39 17.33
N HIS A 171 26.38 -6.29 17.35
CA HIS A 171 26.77 -5.13 18.16
C HIS A 171 26.52 -5.32 19.67
N LYS A 172 25.54 -6.15 20.06
CA LYS A 172 25.28 -6.49 21.47
C LYS A 172 26.22 -7.55 22.05
N ASN A 173 26.96 -8.29 21.22
CA ASN A 173 27.88 -9.34 21.66
C ASN A 173 29.28 -9.17 21.02
N PRO A 174 30.10 -8.21 21.48
CA PRO A 174 31.44 -7.96 20.93
C PRO A 174 32.50 -9.00 21.36
N ARG A 175 32.09 -10.17 21.87
CA ARG A 175 32.98 -11.23 22.38
C ARG A 175 32.81 -12.57 21.64
N LEU A 176 32.70 -12.48 20.32
CA LEU A 176 33.02 -13.56 19.37
C LEU A 176 33.97 -12.98 18.33
#